data_AF-A0ABD1KGL6-F1
#
_entry.id   AF-A0ABD1KGL6-F1
#
_cell.length_a   1.000
_cell.length_b   1.000
_cell.length_c   1.000
_cell.angle_alpha   90.00
_cell.angle_beta   90.00
_cell.angle_gamma   90.00
#
_symmetry.space_group_name_H-M   'P 1'
#
loop_
_entity.id
_entity.type
_entity.pdbx_description
1 polymer ?
#
loop_
_entity_poly.entity_id
_entity_poly.type
_entity_poly.pdbx_seq_one_letter_code
_entity_poly.pdbx_strand_id
1 'polypeptide(L)'
;MAILHCRTELNILLLHSDRVDSLDVGGAMASGGVSGLDVDGQLRSVPEESRQRNKSEIKELWRKAILQQILLLRMERENQKLQASENNLRSRRLKLDYEEITPCLKDVTLVWENMLDTPGRAKVKFDESSIHMAVGQGVPRQHRGEIWKLLSEQYHLRQQVPSKSPSTDMPYKELLKQLTSQQHAILLDLGRTFPTHPYFSTQLGAGQLCLYNLLKAYSLLDPEVGYCQGLSFVAGVLLLHMSEEEAFNMLKFLMYDMGLRKQYRPDMIMLQIQMYQLSRLLHDYHRELYNHLEKYEVGPSLYAAPWFLTVFATHFPLGFVARVFDVLFLQGSEVILKVALSLLGSHKPLILQHDSFESILDFMKTMLPNLGLVQMEKTINQVSEIDVSKQLQAYEVEYHVLQDELLDNPSTLNQSQRAAQLEKTNGSLRQQNMDLLEELQVAYAKIRWLEARVDGLVTSENALQKEVCCLQQEKSSLQVSIRHLQTQLLDFGLPLDLRPEHYQQDSTPFSNQSQTQNLSQTSTSLLL
;
A
#
# COMPACT_ATOMS: atom_id res chain seq x y z
N MET A 1 16.60 1.00 23.86
CA MET A 1 17.37 -0.27 23.90
C MET A 1 18.83 -0.13 23.43
N ALA A 2 19.13 0.54 22.31
CA ALA A 2 20.51 0.69 21.82
C ALA A 2 21.47 1.43 22.78
N ILE A 3 20.97 2.41 23.55
CA ILE A 3 21.75 3.11 24.59
C ILE A 3 22.04 2.21 25.80
N LEU A 4 21.13 1.30 26.15
CA LEU A 4 21.39 0.30 27.20
C LEU A 4 22.40 -0.75 26.74
N HIS A 5 22.34 -1.16 25.47
CA HIS A 5 23.24 -2.18 24.93
C HIS A 5 24.70 -1.69 24.87
N CYS A 6 24.93 -0.43 24.48
CA CYS A 6 26.26 0.19 24.57
C CYS A 6 26.74 0.37 26.02
N ARG A 7 25.83 0.61 26.97
CA ARG A 7 26.18 0.78 28.39
C ARG A 7 26.57 -0.55 29.05
N THR A 8 25.94 -1.66 28.63
CA THR A 8 26.33 -3.02 29.04
C THR A 8 27.66 -3.44 28.44
N GLU A 9 27.96 -3.13 27.17
CA GLU A 9 29.28 -3.46 26.60
C GLU A 9 30.41 -2.61 27.19
N LEU A 10 30.17 -1.34 27.50
CA LEU A 10 31.13 -0.49 28.22
C LEU A 10 31.41 -1.01 29.64
N ASN A 11 30.39 -1.52 30.35
CA ASN A 11 30.59 -2.13 31.67
C ASN A 11 31.33 -3.46 31.58
N ILE A 12 31.10 -4.27 30.53
CA ILE A 12 31.81 -5.53 30.33
C ILE A 12 33.30 -5.30 29.99
N LEU A 13 33.61 -4.26 29.19
CA LEU A 13 34.98 -3.87 28.86
C LEU A 13 35.73 -3.24 30.05
N LEU A 14 35.04 -2.46 30.90
CA LEU A 14 35.61 -1.93 32.14
C LEU A 14 35.84 -3.01 33.20
N LEU A 15 34.93 -3.99 33.32
CA LEU A 15 35.10 -5.14 34.23
C LEU A 15 36.20 -6.11 33.78
N HIS A 16 36.48 -6.21 32.47
CA HIS A 16 37.63 -6.97 31.97
C HIS A 16 38.95 -6.24 32.20
N SER A 17 38.98 -4.91 32.23
CA SER A 17 40.18 -4.14 32.58
C SER A 17 40.61 -4.33 34.05
N ASP A 18 39.69 -4.68 34.96
CA ASP A 18 40.00 -4.97 36.37
C ASP A 18 40.34 -6.45 36.64
N ARG A 19 40.24 -7.33 35.63
CA ARG A 19 40.54 -8.77 35.73
C ARG A 19 41.85 -9.23 35.06
N VAL A 20 42.58 -8.32 34.42
CA VAL A 20 43.86 -8.64 33.71
C VAL A 20 45.10 -8.50 34.63
N ASP A 21 44.92 -8.24 35.92
CA ASP A 21 46.03 -8.20 36.91
C ASP A 21 46.57 -9.58 37.33
N SER A 22 46.18 -10.67 36.67
CA SER A 22 46.72 -11.99 36.98
C SER A 22 46.64 -12.94 35.78
N LEU A 23 47.60 -12.85 34.85
CA LEU A 23 48.00 -13.96 33.99
C LEU A 23 49.38 -13.65 33.40
N ASP A 24 50.30 -14.58 33.67
CA ASP A 24 51.72 -14.58 33.37
C ASP A 24 51.99 -14.49 31.85
N VAL A 25 52.85 -13.58 31.41
CA VAL A 25 53.26 -13.43 30.00
C VAL A 25 54.41 -14.39 29.73
N GLY A 26 54.08 -15.65 29.47
CA GLY A 26 54.97 -16.64 28.86
C GLY A 26 54.90 -16.53 27.33
N GLY A 27 56.04 -16.24 26.70
CA GLY A 27 56.13 -15.87 25.29
C GLY A 27 55.85 -16.97 24.26
N ALA A 28 55.48 -16.53 23.05
CA ALA A 28 55.84 -17.13 21.77
C ALA A 28 55.34 -16.22 20.64
N MET A 29 56.23 -15.42 20.05
CA MET A 29 55.98 -14.78 18.75
C MET A 29 56.42 -15.74 17.64
N ALA A 30 55.45 -16.24 16.86
CA ALA A 30 55.71 -16.91 15.60
C ALA A 30 55.93 -15.86 14.49
N SER A 31 57.07 -15.98 13.83
CA SER A 31 57.57 -15.16 12.74
C SER A 31 56.75 -15.34 11.46
N GLY A 32 56.37 -14.22 10.84
CA GLY A 32 55.89 -14.15 9.46
C GLY A 32 56.75 -13.15 8.69
N GLY A 33 57.75 -13.65 7.97
CA GLY A 33 58.63 -12.84 7.14
C GLY A 33 57.99 -12.50 5.80
N VAL A 34 58.22 -11.26 5.34
CA VAL A 34 58.11 -10.89 3.92
C VAL A 34 59.42 -10.21 3.55
N SER A 35 60.11 -10.81 2.59
CA SER A 35 61.37 -10.36 2.00
C SER A 35 61.11 -9.38 0.86
N GLY A 36 61.87 -8.28 0.84
CA GLY A 36 61.99 -7.33 -0.27
C GLY A 36 63.39 -6.71 -0.25
N LEU A 37 64.05 -6.75 -1.40
CA LEU A 37 65.50 -6.61 -1.62
C LEU A 37 66.07 -5.18 -1.46
N ASP A 38 67.28 -5.17 -0.88
CA ASP A 38 68.46 -4.28 -0.98
C ASP A 38 68.36 -2.87 -1.59
N VAL A 39 68.71 -1.86 -0.77
CA VAL A 39 69.70 -0.82 -1.12
C VAL A 39 70.45 -0.40 0.15
N ASP A 40 71.77 -0.38 0.03
CA ASP A 40 72.79 0.10 0.97
C ASP A 40 72.38 1.43 1.64
N GLY A 41 72.21 1.41 2.95
CA GLY A 41 71.72 2.54 3.73
C GLY A 41 71.60 2.17 5.19
N GLN A 42 72.66 2.44 5.94
CA GLN A 42 72.80 2.16 7.36
C GLN A 42 71.74 2.93 8.17
N LEU A 43 70.52 2.38 8.28
CA LEU A 43 69.49 2.90 9.17
C LEU A 43 69.83 2.50 10.59
N ARG A 44 70.42 3.45 11.30
CA ARG A 44 70.48 3.50 12.76
C ARG A 44 69.07 3.19 13.29
N SER A 45 68.91 2.07 13.99
CA SER A 45 67.69 1.81 14.75
C SER A 45 67.53 2.94 15.75
N VAL A 46 66.50 3.77 15.55
CA VAL A 46 66.05 4.72 16.56
C VAL A 46 65.64 3.86 17.76
N PRO A 47 66.25 4.02 18.95
CA PRO A 47 65.77 3.31 20.12
C PRO A 47 64.35 3.82 20.39
N GLU A 48 63.35 2.93 20.25
CA GLU A 48 62.04 3.19 20.83
C GLU A 48 62.25 3.34 22.34
N GLU A 49 62.29 4.59 22.81
CA GLU A 49 62.16 4.89 24.23
C GLU A 49 60.83 4.32 24.69
N SER A 50 60.86 3.14 25.30
CA SER A 50 59.75 2.57 26.06
C SER A 50 59.56 3.37 27.34
N ARG A 51 59.09 4.62 27.22
CA ARG A 51 58.53 5.36 28.36
C ARG A 51 57.42 4.49 28.94
N GLN A 52 57.60 3.98 30.16
CA GLN A 52 56.54 3.37 30.94
C GLN A 52 55.45 4.43 31.14
N ARG A 53 54.45 4.41 30.25
CA ARG A 53 53.34 5.36 30.26
C ARG A 53 52.57 5.18 31.56
N ASN A 54 52.36 6.28 32.28
CA ASN A 54 51.64 6.24 33.54
C ASN A 54 50.19 5.76 33.31
N LYS A 55 49.60 5.07 34.30
CA LYS A 55 48.21 4.53 34.22
C LYS A 55 47.18 5.59 33.81
N SER A 56 47.41 6.85 34.15
CA SER A 56 46.61 8.01 33.72
C SER A 56 46.72 8.30 32.23
N GLU A 57 47.93 8.27 31.66
CA GLU A 57 48.19 8.51 30.23
C GLU A 57 47.58 7.41 29.37
N ILE A 58 47.67 6.15 29.80
CA ILE A 58 47.02 5.02 29.13
C ILE A 58 45.50 5.22 29.14
N LYS A 59 44.91 5.63 30.27
CA LYS A 59 43.48 5.90 30.38
C LYS A 59 43.02 7.06 29.49
N GLU A 60 43.84 8.11 29.33
CA GLU A 60 43.56 9.20 28.38
C GLU A 60 43.65 8.77 26.93
N LEU A 61 44.65 7.95 26.58
CA LEU A 61 44.78 7.39 25.24
C LEU A 61 43.58 6.50 24.89
N TRP A 62 43.13 5.65 25.82
CA TRP A 62 41.91 4.85 25.64
C TRP A 62 40.66 5.72 25.50
N ARG A 63 40.52 6.79 26.30
CA ARG A 63 39.41 7.75 26.15
C ARG A 63 39.44 8.42 24.78
N LYS A 64 40.61 8.85 24.31
CA LYS A 64 40.78 9.44 22.97
C LYS A 64 40.45 8.44 21.87
N ALA A 65 40.92 7.20 21.97
CA ALA A 65 40.62 6.13 21.01
C ALA A 65 39.12 5.81 20.95
N ILE A 66 38.45 5.70 22.10
CA ILE A 66 37.00 5.48 22.17
C ILE A 66 36.23 6.65 21.55
N LEU A 67 36.60 7.89 21.85
CA LEU A 67 35.97 9.07 21.27
C LEU A 67 36.17 9.12 19.75
N GLN A 68 37.37 8.82 19.27
CA GLN A 68 37.66 8.71 17.83
C GLN A 68 36.83 7.62 17.18
N GLN A 69 36.69 6.44 17.80
CA GLN A 69 35.86 5.36 17.28
C GLN A 69 34.38 5.74 17.21
N ILE A 70 33.85 6.43 18.22
CA ILE A 70 32.47 6.93 18.22
C ILE A 70 32.26 7.96 17.10
N LEU A 71 33.21 8.87 16.90
CA LEU A 71 33.17 9.86 15.83
C LEU A 71 33.23 9.19 14.45
N LEU A 72 34.11 8.22 14.26
CA LEU A 72 34.21 7.42 13.04
C LEU A 72 32.88 6.74 12.72
N LEU A 73 32.29 6.03 13.68
CA LEU A 73 31.00 5.33 13.49
C LEU A 73 29.84 6.30 13.19
N ARG A 74 29.85 7.51 13.77
CA ARG A 74 28.86 8.56 13.44
C ARG A 74 29.05 9.06 12.02
N MET A 75 30.29 9.37 11.64
CA MET A 75 30.65 9.84 10.30
C MET A 75 30.34 8.79 9.24
N GLU A 76 30.64 7.51 9.48
CA GLU A 76 30.29 6.41 8.58
C GLU A 76 28.77 6.27 8.41
N ARG A 77 28.01 6.36 9.51
CA ARG A 77 26.55 6.31 9.45
C ARG A 77 25.96 7.50 8.69
N GLU A 78 26.52 8.69 8.86
CA GLU A 78 26.11 9.89 8.14
C GLU A 78 26.48 9.80 6.65
N ASN A 79 27.69 9.34 6.32
CA ASN A 79 28.10 9.06 4.95
C ASN A 79 27.20 8.02 4.27
N GLN A 80 26.85 6.93 4.95
CA GLN A 80 25.90 5.94 4.44
C GLN A 80 24.52 6.55 4.17
N LYS A 81 24.02 7.43 5.04
CA LYS A 81 22.76 8.15 4.83
C LYS A 81 22.84 9.08 3.61
N LEU A 82 23.93 9.83 3.47
CA LEU A 82 24.14 10.73 2.33
C LEU A 82 24.22 9.95 1.01
N GLN A 83 24.99 8.87 0.97
CA GLN A 83 25.08 7.99 -0.19
C GLN A 83 23.72 7.36 -0.54
N ALA A 84 22.95 6.91 0.45
CA ALA A 84 21.60 6.39 0.23
C ALA A 84 20.67 7.48 -0.34
N SER A 85 20.74 8.70 0.20
CA SER A 85 19.97 9.85 -0.30
C SER A 85 20.33 10.20 -1.74
N GLU A 86 21.62 10.25 -2.07
CA GLU A 86 22.10 10.53 -3.42
C GLU A 86 21.66 9.44 -4.42
N ASN A 87 21.79 8.17 -4.04
CA ASN A 87 21.33 7.03 -4.83
C ASN A 87 19.80 7.08 -5.07
N ASN A 88 19.02 7.46 -4.06
CA ASN A 88 17.57 7.61 -4.19
C ASN A 88 17.20 8.73 -5.17
N LEU A 89 17.86 9.90 -5.08
CA LEU A 89 17.65 11.00 -6.02
C LEU A 89 18.03 10.62 -7.45
N ARG A 90 19.16 9.93 -7.62
CA ARG A 90 19.60 9.42 -8.93
C ARG A 90 18.61 8.41 -9.51
N SER A 91 18.12 7.48 -8.69
CA SER A 91 17.10 6.51 -9.07
C SER A 91 15.80 7.20 -9.49
N ARG A 92 15.31 8.17 -8.71
CA ARG A 92 14.11 8.96 -9.04
C ARG A 92 14.27 9.71 -10.35
N ARG A 93 15.44 10.31 -10.60
CA ARG A 93 15.74 10.98 -11.88
C ARG A 93 15.71 10.00 -13.05
N LEU A 94 16.31 8.81 -12.90
CA LEU A 94 16.33 7.78 -13.93
C LEU A 94 14.93 7.21 -14.23
N LYS A 95 14.10 7.07 -13.19
CA LYS A 95 12.72 6.56 -13.32
C LYS A 95 11.80 7.54 -14.04
N LEU A 96 11.96 8.84 -13.78
CA LEU A 96 11.09 9.89 -14.34
C LEU A 96 11.66 10.48 -15.65
N ASP A 97 12.59 9.79 -16.30
CA ASP A 97 13.23 10.22 -17.53
C ASP A 97 12.39 9.86 -18.77
N TYR A 98 11.28 10.58 -18.93
CA TYR A 98 10.41 10.48 -20.09
C TYR A 98 9.78 11.83 -20.43
N GLU A 99 9.38 12.01 -21.68
CA GLU A 99 8.77 13.23 -22.18
C GLU A 99 7.32 13.39 -21.69
N GLU A 100 6.96 14.56 -21.16
CA GLU A 100 5.58 14.91 -20.82
C GLU A 100 4.84 15.48 -22.03
N ILE A 101 3.53 15.26 -22.13
CA ILE A 101 2.72 15.85 -23.21
C ILE A 101 2.71 17.38 -23.09
N THR A 102 2.28 17.85 -21.92
CA THR A 102 2.19 19.26 -21.57
C THR A 102 2.81 19.42 -20.18
N PRO A 103 3.89 20.19 -20.02
CA PRO A 103 4.47 20.45 -18.70
C PRO A 103 3.45 21.11 -17.77
N CYS A 104 3.37 20.62 -16.53
CA CYS A 104 2.47 21.17 -15.53
C CYS A 104 2.89 22.60 -15.15
N LEU A 105 1.93 23.53 -15.12
CA LEU A 105 2.18 24.91 -14.72
C LEU A 105 2.50 25.01 -13.23
N LYS A 106 3.24 26.06 -12.84
CA LYS A 106 3.65 26.27 -11.45
C LYS A 106 2.45 26.41 -10.52
N ASP A 107 1.46 27.21 -10.90
CA ASP A 107 0.27 27.47 -10.07
C ASP A 107 -0.50 26.18 -9.77
N VAL A 108 -0.62 25.29 -10.76
CA VAL A 108 -1.25 23.97 -10.60
C VAL A 108 -0.40 23.06 -9.69
N THR A 109 0.93 23.17 -9.78
CA THR A 109 1.85 22.42 -8.90
C THR A 109 1.66 22.84 -7.43
N LEU A 110 1.53 24.15 -7.16
CA LEU A 110 1.24 24.67 -5.82
C LEU A 110 -0.11 24.16 -5.27
N VAL A 111 -1.13 24.04 -6.12
CA VAL A 111 -2.43 23.45 -5.73
C VAL A 111 -2.24 22.00 -5.26
N TRP A 112 -1.44 21.20 -5.98
CA TRP A 112 -1.13 19.83 -5.59
C TRP A 112 -0.31 19.77 -4.30
N GLU A 113 0.73 20.59 -4.15
CA GLU A 113 1.54 20.66 -2.93
C GLU A 113 0.67 20.96 -1.69
N ASN A 114 -0.25 21.92 -1.79
CA ASN A 114 -1.18 22.25 -0.71
C ASN A 114 -2.08 21.05 -0.31
N MET A 115 -2.57 20.28 -1.28
CA MET A 115 -3.36 19.07 -0.99
C MET A 115 -2.49 17.96 -0.37
N LEU A 116 -1.25 17.80 -0.87
CA LEU A 116 -0.33 16.77 -0.40
C LEU A 116 0.19 17.02 1.02
N ASP A 117 0.41 18.29 1.39
CA ASP A 117 0.93 18.73 2.69
C ASP A 117 -0.15 18.81 3.79
N THR A 118 -1.41 18.51 3.46
CA THR A 118 -2.52 18.54 4.42
C THR A 118 -2.29 17.55 5.58
N PRO A 119 -2.26 18.00 6.85
CA PRO A 119 -2.04 17.12 7.99
C PRO A 119 -3.13 16.05 8.10
N GLY A 120 -2.73 14.79 8.22
CA GLY A 120 -3.69 13.67 8.29
C GLY A 120 -4.46 13.43 6.99
N ARG A 121 -3.92 13.85 5.84
CA ARG A 121 -4.41 13.66 4.45
C ARG A 121 -5.25 12.40 4.22
N ALA A 122 -4.77 11.24 4.65
CA ALA A 122 -5.44 9.96 4.44
C ALA A 122 -6.85 9.85 5.07
N LYS A 123 -7.22 10.77 5.99
CA LYS A 123 -8.55 10.83 6.63
C LYS A 123 -9.37 12.04 6.20
N VAL A 124 -8.80 12.95 5.42
CA VAL A 124 -9.44 14.19 5.00
C VAL A 124 -10.07 13.97 3.63
N LYS A 125 -11.38 14.21 3.52
CA LYS A 125 -12.08 14.16 2.24
C LYS A 125 -11.96 15.53 1.57
N PHE A 126 -11.35 15.56 0.39
CA PHE A 126 -11.27 16.76 -0.44
C PHE A 126 -12.49 16.86 -1.36
N ASP A 127 -12.80 18.09 -1.76
CA ASP A 127 -13.85 18.36 -2.73
C ASP A 127 -13.55 17.69 -4.08
N GLU A 128 -14.58 17.05 -4.64
CA GLU A 128 -14.46 16.26 -5.86
C GLU A 128 -14.22 17.12 -7.09
N SER A 129 -14.97 18.21 -7.23
CA SER A 129 -14.79 19.14 -8.34
C SER A 129 -13.38 19.72 -8.37
N SER A 130 -12.83 20.03 -7.19
CA SER A 130 -11.48 20.56 -7.04
C SER A 130 -10.41 19.57 -7.49
N ILE A 131 -10.52 18.29 -7.11
CA ILE A 131 -9.59 17.24 -7.56
C ILE A 131 -9.71 17.02 -9.07
N HIS A 132 -10.94 16.93 -9.60
CA HIS A 132 -11.16 16.77 -11.04
C HIS A 132 -10.55 17.92 -11.84
N MET A 133 -10.73 19.16 -11.38
CA MET A 133 -10.14 20.33 -12.00
C MET A 133 -8.61 20.29 -11.94
N ALA A 134 -8.02 19.92 -10.80
CA ALA A 134 -6.57 19.81 -10.64
C ALA A 134 -5.98 18.74 -11.58
N VAL A 135 -6.60 17.56 -11.69
CA VAL A 135 -6.16 16.50 -12.62
C VAL A 135 -6.30 16.95 -14.08
N GLY A 136 -7.35 17.68 -14.42
CA GLY A 136 -7.57 18.25 -15.76
C GLY A 136 -6.53 19.31 -16.15
N GLN A 137 -6.17 20.19 -15.21
CA GLN A 137 -5.16 21.24 -15.42
C GLN A 137 -3.72 20.71 -15.47
N GLY A 138 -3.47 19.52 -14.95
CA GLY A 138 -2.21 18.80 -15.07
C GLY A 138 -1.72 18.22 -13.75
N VAL A 139 -0.96 17.12 -13.86
CA VAL A 139 -0.35 16.44 -12.72
C VAL A 139 1.17 16.57 -12.86
N PRO A 140 1.89 17.19 -11.91
CA PRO A 140 3.33 17.36 -12.01
C PRO A 140 4.05 16.01 -11.88
N ARG A 141 4.91 15.67 -12.86
CA ARG A 141 5.67 14.40 -12.90
C ARG A 141 6.36 14.04 -11.59
N GLN A 142 6.93 15.02 -10.89
CA GLN A 142 7.65 14.79 -9.65
C GLN A 142 6.74 14.29 -8.53
N HIS A 143 5.48 14.73 -8.46
CA HIS A 143 4.55 14.34 -7.40
C HIS A 143 3.54 13.27 -7.85
N ARG A 144 3.57 12.85 -9.12
CA ARG A 144 2.58 11.92 -9.70
C ARG A 144 2.36 10.65 -8.89
N GLY A 145 3.41 10.02 -8.35
CA GLY A 145 3.27 8.85 -7.49
C GLY A 145 2.55 9.13 -6.16
N GLU A 146 2.84 10.27 -5.52
CA GLU A 146 2.15 10.70 -4.30
C GLU A 146 0.70 11.12 -4.58
N ILE A 147 0.45 11.71 -5.75
CA ILE A 147 -0.89 12.10 -6.20
C ILE A 147 -1.74 10.87 -6.49
N TRP A 148 -1.22 9.83 -7.16
CA TRP A 148 -1.94 8.57 -7.35
C TRP A 148 -2.32 7.90 -6.02
N LYS A 149 -1.42 7.96 -5.03
CA LYS A 149 -1.70 7.50 -3.67
C LYS A 149 -2.75 8.37 -2.97
N LEU A 150 -2.72 9.68 -3.13
CA LEU A 150 -3.79 10.57 -2.63
C LEU A 150 -5.13 10.20 -3.29
N LEU A 151 -5.16 9.95 -4.60
CA LEU A 151 -6.39 9.57 -5.31
C LEU A 151 -6.95 8.24 -4.79
N SER A 152 -6.11 7.25 -4.50
CA SER A 152 -6.58 6.00 -3.87
C SER A 152 -7.10 6.21 -2.45
N GLU A 153 -6.44 7.06 -1.65
CA GLU A 153 -6.93 7.48 -0.33
C GLU A 153 -8.33 8.12 -0.46
N GLN A 154 -8.53 9.04 -1.42
CA GLN A 154 -9.81 9.68 -1.67
C GLN A 154 -10.88 8.71 -2.16
N TYR A 155 -10.51 7.74 -3.00
CA TYR A 155 -11.41 6.69 -3.44
C TYR A 155 -11.95 5.87 -2.26
N HIS A 156 -11.06 5.44 -1.35
CA HIS A 156 -11.46 4.70 -0.15
C HIS A 156 -12.37 5.53 0.78
N LEU A 157 -12.11 6.83 0.94
CA LEU A 157 -12.96 7.72 1.75
C LEU A 157 -14.35 7.94 1.15
N ARG A 158 -14.52 7.71 -0.17
CA ARG A 158 -15.81 7.86 -0.87
C ARG A 158 -16.62 6.56 -0.89
N GLN A 159 -15.94 5.41 -0.84
CA GLN A 159 -16.59 4.10 -0.83
C GLN A 159 -17.47 3.93 0.42
N GLN A 160 -18.76 3.70 0.20
CA GLN A 160 -19.70 3.38 1.29
C GLN A 160 -19.62 1.90 1.70
N VAL A 161 -19.29 1.03 0.74
CA VAL A 161 -19.13 -0.41 0.95
C VAL A 161 -17.65 -0.76 0.72
N PRO A 162 -16.97 -1.38 1.69
CA PRO A 162 -15.60 -1.83 1.51
C PRO A 162 -15.49 -2.79 0.32
N SER A 163 -14.51 -2.57 -0.56
CA SER A 163 -14.17 -3.55 -1.58
C SER A 163 -13.79 -4.88 -0.92
N LYS A 164 -14.07 -6.00 -1.59
CA LYS A 164 -13.59 -7.31 -1.13
C LYS A 164 -12.06 -7.28 -1.14
N SER A 165 -11.47 -7.32 0.05
CA SER A 165 -10.03 -7.45 0.21
C SER A 165 -9.53 -8.73 -0.46
N PRO A 166 -8.24 -8.81 -0.83
CA PRO A 166 -7.63 -10.08 -1.19
C PRO A 166 -7.93 -11.12 -0.12
N SER A 167 -8.03 -12.40 -0.51
CA SER A 167 -8.20 -13.51 0.43
C SER A 167 -7.07 -13.60 1.47
N THR A 168 -5.93 -12.97 1.17
CA THR A 168 -4.71 -13.00 1.96
C THR A 168 -4.13 -11.58 2.08
N ASP A 169 -4.17 -10.95 3.25
CA ASP A 169 -3.52 -9.64 3.47
C ASP A 169 -2.07 -9.79 3.93
N MET A 170 -1.30 -10.64 3.22
CA MET A 170 0.08 -10.91 3.57
C MET A 170 0.99 -9.72 3.20
N PRO A 171 1.90 -9.28 4.10
CA PRO A 171 2.84 -8.22 3.79
C PRO A 171 3.74 -8.54 2.59
N TYR A 172 4.10 -7.52 1.82
CA TYR A 172 4.94 -7.64 0.63
C TYR A 172 6.23 -8.44 0.87
N LYS A 173 6.92 -8.15 1.99
CA LYS A 173 8.18 -8.82 2.36
C LYS A 173 8.03 -10.31 2.64
N GLU A 174 6.87 -10.74 3.13
CA GLU A 174 6.60 -12.16 3.38
C GLU A 174 6.26 -12.90 2.07
N LEU A 175 5.50 -12.26 1.16
CA LEU A 175 5.24 -12.81 -0.18
C LEU A 175 6.54 -13.05 -0.96
N LEU A 176 7.51 -12.15 -0.87
CA LEU A 176 8.79 -12.30 -1.56
C LEU A 176 9.62 -13.50 -1.12
N LYS A 177 9.41 -14.03 0.09
CA LYS A 177 10.11 -15.23 0.58
C LYS A 177 9.62 -16.52 -0.08
N GLN A 178 8.43 -16.51 -0.68
CA GLN A 178 7.84 -17.68 -1.31
C GLN A 178 8.33 -17.85 -2.76
N LEU A 179 8.04 -18.99 -3.37
CA LEU A 179 8.32 -19.27 -4.79
C LEU A 179 7.02 -19.14 -5.60
N THR A 180 7.10 -18.50 -6.76
CA THR A 180 5.96 -18.40 -7.69
C THR A 180 6.08 -19.43 -8.80
N SER A 181 4.96 -20.04 -9.19
CA SER A 181 4.87 -20.89 -10.38
C SER A 181 4.97 -20.09 -11.68
N GLN A 182 4.77 -18.77 -11.63
CA GLN A 182 4.70 -17.88 -12.80
C GLN A 182 6.05 -17.28 -13.21
N GLN A 183 7.15 -17.77 -12.63
CA GLN A 183 8.49 -17.21 -12.84
C GLN A 183 8.87 -17.09 -14.32
N HIS A 184 8.58 -18.12 -15.12
CA HIS A 184 8.94 -18.12 -16.54
C HIS A 184 8.18 -17.04 -17.34
N ALA A 185 6.86 -16.95 -17.16
CA ALA A 185 6.02 -15.97 -17.84
C ALA A 185 6.41 -14.53 -17.45
N ILE A 186 6.71 -14.31 -16.17
CA ILE A 186 7.19 -13.01 -15.67
C ILE A 186 8.53 -12.65 -16.36
N LEU A 187 9.52 -13.56 -16.34
CA LEU A 187 10.85 -13.28 -16.92
C LEU A 187 10.81 -12.98 -18.42
N LEU A 188 9.92 -13.61 -19.18
CA LEU A 188 9.73 -13.29 -20.61
C LEU A 188 9.23 -11.85 -20.80
N ASP A 189 8.34 -11.39 -19.93
CA ASP A 189 7.75 -10.05 -20.03
C ASP A 189 8.68 -8.95 -19.56
N LEU A 190 9.57 -9.24 -18.61
CA LEU A 190 10.56 -8.28 -18.14
C LEU A 190 11.40 -7.70 -19.28
N GLY A 191 11.90 -8.55 -20.18
CA GLY A 191 12.76 -8.12 -21.28
C GLY A 191 12.05 -7.25 -22.32
N ARG A 192 10.72 -7.31 -22.39
CA ARG A 192 9.90 -6.50 -23.32
C ARG A 192 9.19 -5.32 -22.67
N THR A 193 9.28 -5.18 -21.34
CA THR A 193 8.63 -4.09 -20.61
C THR A 193 9.53 -2.86 -20.58
N PHE A 194 9.16 -1.83 -21.35
CA PHE A 194 9.93 -0.58 -21.48
C PHE A 194 11.45 -0.80 -21.74
N PRO A 195 11.84 -1.61 -22.73
CA PRO A 195 13.24 -2.04 -22.90
C PRO A 195 14.19 -0.88 -23.23
N THR A 196 13.67 0.20 -23.81
CA THR A 196 14.44 1.41 -24.15
C THR A 196 14.52 2.40 -22.98
N HIS A 197 13.74 2.22 -21.91
CA HIS A 197 13.73 3.13 -20.78
C HIS A 197 14.96 2.88 -19.88
N PRO A 198 15.74 3.92 -19.50
CA PRO A 198 17.02 3.73 -18.79
C PRO A 198 16.94 2.92 -17.49
N TYR A 199 15.81 2.99 -16.78
CA TYR A 199 15.59 2.23 -15.55
C TYR A 199 15.41 0.71 -15.79
N PHE A 200 14.92 0.30 -16.96
CA PHE A 200 14.61 -1.09 -17.30
C PHE A 200 15.51 -1.68 -18.39
N SER A 201 16.38 -0.88 -19.02
CA SER A 201 17.20 -1.29 -20.15
C SER A 201 18.30 -2.30 -19.80
N THR A 202 18.76 -2.31 -18.54
CA THR A 202 19.75 -3.31 -18.10
C THR A 202 19.06 -4.63 -17.78
N GLN A 203 19.41 -5.68 -18.53
CA GLN A 203 18.92 -7.04 -18.31
C GLN A 203 19.22 -7.50 -16.88
N LEU A 204 18.18 -7.89 -16.14
CA LEU A 204 18.24 -8.23 -14.72
C LEU A 204 18.94 -7.18 -13.85
N GLY A 205 18.94 -5.91 -14.28
CA GLY A 205 19.37 -4.77 -13.48
C GLY A 205 18.37 -4.44 -12.37
N ALA A 206 18.69 -3.43 -11.57
CA ALA A 206 17.89 -3.08 -10.40
C ALA A 206 16.39 -2.84 -10.73
N GLY A 207 16.08 -2.10 -11.80
CA GLY A 207 14.69 -1.84 -12.16
C GLY A 207 13.92 -3.08 -12.62
N GLN A 208 14.56 -3.92 -13.44
CA GLN A 208 13.99 -5.21 -13.84
C GLN A 208 13.77 -6.13 -12.62
N LEU A 209 14.71 -6.21 -11.67
CA LEU A 209 14.55 -7.02 -10.46
C LEU A 209 13.43 -6.51 -9.54
N CYS A 210 13.31 -5.18 -9.35
CA CYS A 210 12.19 -4.60 -8.63
C CYS A 210 10.85 -4.94 -9.31
N LEU A 211 10.78 -4.88 -10.64
CA LEU A 211 9.59 -5.26 -11.40
C LEU A 211 9.28 -6.76 -11.25
N TYR A 212 10.29 -7.63 -11.32
CA TYR A 212 10.14 -9.06 -11.05
C TYR A 212 9.53 -9.32 -9.68
N ASN A 213 10.08 -8.71 -8.63
CA ASN A 213 9.61 -8.89 -7.26
C ASN A 213 8.15 -8.46 -7.09
N LEU A 214 7.78 -7.32 -7.67
CA LEU A 214 6.42 -6.79 -7.63
C LEU A 214 5.42 -7.75 -8.30
N LEU A 215 5.74 -8.23 -9.51
CA LEU A 215 4.90 -9.18 -10.24
C LEU A 215 4.85 -10.56 -9.57
N LYS A 216 5.98 -11.02 -9.05
CA LYS A 216 6.06 -12.25 -8.24
C LYS A 216 5.13 -12.15 -7.03
N ALA A 217 5.24 -11.10 -6.24
CA ALA A 217 4.41 -10.91 -5.05
C ALA A 217 2.93 -10.82 -5.42
N TYR A 218 2.57 -10.11 -6.51
CA TYR A 218 1.19 -10.05 -6.97
C TYR A 218 0.66 -11.44 -7.36
N SER A 219 1.45 -12.23 -8.09
CA SER A 219 1.05 -13.59 -8.51
C SER A 219 0.78 -14.55 -7.35
N LEU A 220 1.40 -14.29 -6.20
CA LEU A 220 1.19 -15.04 -4.96
C LEU A 220 0.01 -14.51 -4.15
N LEU A 221 -0.23 -13.20 -4.22
CA LEU A 221 -1.36 -12.53 -3.57
C LEU A 221 -2.69 -12.93 -4.21
N ASP A 222 -2.74 -12.95 -5.55
CA ASP A 222 -3.93 -13.26 -6.34
C ASP A 222 -3.67 -14.53 -7.17
N PRO A 223 -3.82 -15.74 -6.59
CA PRO A 223 -3.55 -16.99 -7.31
C PRO A 223 -4.58 -17.30 -8.42
N GLU A 224 -5.76 -16.66 -8.39
CA GLU A 224 -6.77 -16.81 -9.44
C GLU A 224 -6.31 -16.17 -10.75
N VAL A 225 -5.74 -14.95 -10.66
CA VAL A 225 -5.11 -14.29 -11.82
C VAL A 225 -3.69 -14.81 -12.04
N GLY A 226 -2.93 -15.01 -10.97
CA GLY A 226 -1.51 -15.30 -11.00
C GLY A 226 -0.75 -14.19 -11.72
N TYR A 227 -0.22 -14.52 -12.89
CA TYR A 227 0.41 -13.56 -13.79
C TYR A 227 -0.26 -13.62 -15.16
N CYS A 228 -0.76 -12.48 -15.63
CA CYS A 228 -1.31 -12.33 -16.96
C CYS A 228 -0.38 -11.48 -17.82
N GLN A 229 -0.17 -11.89 -19.07
CA GLN A 229 0.67 -11.17 -20.03
C GLN A 229 0.19 -9.71 -20.19
N GLY A 230 1.14 -8.79 -20.13
CA GLY A 230 0.87 -7.35 -20.22
C GLY A 230 0.76 -6.65 -18.87
N LEU A 231 0.50 -7.39 -17.77
CA LEU A 231 0.45 -6.82 -16.41
C LEU A 231 1.78 -6.17 -15.99
N SER A 232 2.90 -6.66 -16.53
CA SER A 232 4.23 -6.06 -16.32
C SER A 232 4.30 -4.59 -16.68
N PHE A 233 3.57 -4.15 -17.70
CA PHE A 233 3.57 -2.74 -18.09
C PHE A 233 2.84 -1.86 -17.07
N VAL A 234 1.70 -2.33 -16.54
CA VAL A 234 0.96 -1.61 -15.49
C VAL A 234 1.83 -1.48 -14.24
N ALA A 235 2.43 -2.59 -13.80
CA ALA A 235 3.39 -2.59 -12.70
C ALA A 235 4.61 -1.70 -12.96
N GLY A 236 5.13 -1.71 -14.20
CA GLY A 236 6.26 -0.89 -14.62
C GLY A 236 5.96 0.60 -14.51
N VAL A 237 4.78 1.05 -14.99
CA VAL A 237 4.35 2.45 -14.88
C VAL A 237 4.28 2.87 -13.41
N LEU A 238 3.69 2.05 -12.53
CA LEU A 238 3.66 2.35 -11.09
C LEU A 238 5.08 2.45 -10.51
N LEU A 239 5.95 1.49 -10.82
CA LEU A 239 7.31 1.43 -10.31
C LEU A 239 8.17 2.62 -10.74
N LEU A 240 7.90 3.23 -11.89
CA LEU A 240 8.58 4.47 -12.31
C LEU A 240 8.19 5.68 -11.44
N HIS A 241 7.04 5.66 -10.77
CA HIS A 241 6.54 6.83 -10.02
C HIS A 241 6.66 6.72 -8.51
N MET A 242 7.00 5.54 -7.97
CA MET A 242 7.07 5.33 -6.51
C MET A 242 8.10 4.24 -6.13
N SER A 243 8.24 3.96 -4.83
CA SER A 243 9.07 2.85 -4.36
C SER A 243 8.46 1.49 -4.70
N GLU A 244 9.24 0.42 -4.63
CA GLU A 244 8.81 -0.95 -4.97
C GLU A 244 7.61 -1.42 -4.11
N GLU A 245 7.67 -1.19 -2.80
CA GLU A 245 6.60 -1.57 -1.87
C GLU A 245 5.34 -0.70 -2.05
N GLU A 246 5.49 0.59 -2.33
CA GLU A 246 4.36 1.46 -2.67
C GLU A 246 3.72 1.05 -3.99
N ALA A 247 4.51 0.72 -5.02
CA ALA A 247 4.01 0.28 -6.31
C ALA A 247 3.24 -1.03 -6.19
N PHE A 248 3.68 -1.96 -5.33
CA PHE A 248 2.91 -3.15 -5.00
C PHE A 248 1.56 -2.83 -4.36
N ASN A 249 1.53 -1.91 -3.38
CA ASN A 249 0.28 -1.50 -2.73
C ASN A 249 -0.68 -0.80 -3.71
N MET A 250 -0.17 0.04 -4.59
CA MET A 250 -0.97 0.69 -5.63
C MET A 250 -1.43 -0.29 -6.71
N LEU A 251 -0.64 -1.31 -7.04
CA LEU A 251 -1.08 -2.40 -7.92
C LEU A 251 -2.22 -3.20 -7.27
N LYS A 252 -2.09 -3.54 -5.98
CA LYS A 252 -3.16 -4.20 -5.20
C LYS A 252 -4.45 -3.38 -5.27
N PHE A 253 -4.35 -2.07 -5.05
CA PHE A 253 -5.47 -1.13 -5.16
C PHE A 253 -6.11 -1.13 -6.56
N LEU A 254 -5.33 -0.96 -7.63
CA LEU A 254 -5.88 -0.97 -8.99
C LEU A 254 -6.59 -2.29 -9.31
N MET A 255 -6.01 -3.40 -8.89
CA MET A 255 -6.50 -4.73 -9.23
C MET A 255 -7.77 -5.09 -8.45
N TYR A 256 -7.81 -4.84 -7.13
CA TYR A 256 -8.94 -5.21 -6.27
C TYR A 256 -9.97 -4.09 -6.11
N ASP A 257 -9.54 -2.90 -5.70
CA ASP A 257 -10.43 -1.79 -5.35
C ASP A 257 -11.03 -1.12 -6.58
N MET A 258 -10.25 -0.96 -7.66
CA MET A 258 -10.74 -0.46 -8.95
C MET A 258 -11.20 -1.57 -9.90
N GLY A 259 -11.12 -2.84 -9.45
CA GLY A 259 -11.63 -4.00 -10.17
C GLY A 259 -10.88 -4.36 -11.46
N LEU A 260 -9.69 -3.81 -11.70
CA LEU A 260 -8.94 -4.06 -12.93
C LEU A 260 -8.57 -5.55 -13.09
N ARG A 261 -8.47 -6.32 -12.00
CA ARG A 261 -8.17 -7.76 -12.04
C ARG A 261 -9.13 -8.57 -12.92
N LYS A 262 -10.39 -8.13 -13.06
CA LYS A 262 -11.42 -8.86 -13.79
C LYS A 262 -11.01 -9.17 -15.24
N GLN A 263 -10.35 -8.24 -15.91
CA GLN A 263 -9.89 -8.41 -17.31
C GLN A 263 -8.67 -9.32 -17.46
N TYR A 264 -7.96 -9.59 -16.37
CA TYR A 264 -6.76 -10.44 -16.33
C TYR A 264 -7.05 -11.88 -15.89
N ARG A 265 -8.31 -12.20 -15.56
CA ARG A 265 -8.70 -13.56 -15.20
C ARG A 265 -8.44 -14.51 -16.39
N PRO A 266 -8.03 -15.77 -16.14
CA PRO A 266 -7.67 -16.70 -17.21
C PRO A 266 -8.78 -16.99 -18.22
N ASP A 267 -10.05 -16.85 -17.81
CA ASP A 267 -11.22 -17.05 -18.67
C ASP A 267 -11.41 -15.94 -19.72
N MET A 268 -10.76 -14.79 -19.55
CA MET A 268 -10.83 -13.61 -20.42
C MET A 268 -12.25 -13.08 -20.67
N ILE A 269 -13.25 -13.49 -19.87
CA ILE A 269 -14.65 -13.14 -20.11
C ILE A 269 -14.86 -11.64 -19.96
N MET A 270 -14.30 -11.02 -18.94
CA MET A 270 -14.41 -9.56 -18.77
C MET A 270 -13.76 -8.81 -19.93
N LEU A 271 -12.62 -9.31 -20.44
CA LEU A 271 -11.97 -8.70 -21.61
C LEU A 271 -12.88 -8.81 -22.85
N GLN A 272 -13.56 -9.94 -23.05
CA GLN A 272 -14.54 -10.11 -24.13
C GLN A 272 -15.73 -9.16 -23.99
N ILE A 273 -16.27 -8.99 -22.78
CA ILE A 273 -17.31 -7.99 -22.47
C ILE A 273 -16.82 -6.59 -22.83
N GLN A 274 -15.59 -6.23 -22.46
CA GLN A 274 -14.99 -4.94 -22.79
C GLN A 274 -14.80 -4.74 -24.31
N MET A 275 -14.42 -5.79 -25.05
CA MET A 275 -14.36 -5.72 -26.53
C MET A 275 -15.74 -5.46 -27.12
N TYR A 276 -16.78 -6.12 -26.60
CA TYR A 276 -18.15 -5.90 -27.01
C TYR A 276 -18.64 -4.48 -26.67
N GLN A 277 -18.39 -4.01 -25.45
CA GLN A 277 -18.70 -2.64 -25.02
C GLN A 277 -18.04 -1.60 -25.92
N LEU A 278 -16.77 -1.78 -26.30
CA LEU A 278 -16.09 -0.89 -27.25
C LEU A 278 -16.78 -0.90 -28.61
N SER A 279 -17.17 -2.08 -29.11
CA SER A 279 -17.91 -2.22 -30.37
C SER A 279 -19.25 -1.46 -30.33
N ARG A 280 -20.03 -1.62 -29.25
CA ARG A 280 -21.32 -0.91 -29.06
C ARG A 280 -21.14 0.60 -28.89
N LEU A 281 -20.11 1.04 -28.18
CA LEU A 281 -19.76 2.46 -28.10
C LEU A 281 -19.43 3.04 -29.49
N LEU A 282 -18.67 2.33 -30.32
CA LEU A 282 -18.41 2.77 -31.69
C LEU A 282 -19.70 2.84 -32.52
N HIS A 283 -20.59 1.86 -32.37
CA HIS A 283 -21.89 1.86 -33.04
C HIS A 283 -22.73 3.09 -32.64
N ASP A 284 -22.75 3.45 -31.37
CA ASP A 284 -23.62 4.53 -30.85
C ASP A 284 -23.02 5.94 -31.08
N TYR A 285 -21.70 6.10 -30.95
CA TYR A 285 -21.05 7.42 -31.05
C TYR A 285 -20.40 7.68 -32.41
N HIS A 286 -19.95 6.64 -33.11
CA HIS A 286 -19.19 6.74 -34.37
C HIS A 286 -19.70 5.74 -35.42
N ARG A 287 -21.02 5.75 -35.69
CA ARG A 287 -21.70 4.77 -36.56
C ARG A 287 -21.00 4.50 -37.90
N GLU A 288 -20.54 5.54 -38.59
CA GLU A 288 -19.83 5.39 -39.86
C GLU A 288 -18.53 4.59 -39.72
N LEU A 289 -17.77 4.82 -38.64
CA LEU A 289 -16.56 4.05 -38.35
C LEU A 289 -16.91 2.60 -38.00
N TYR A 290 -17.93 2.39 -37.17
CA TYR A 290 -18.42 1.05 -36.84
C TYR A 290 -18.80 0.27 -38.10
N ASN A 291 -19.64 0.83 -38.96
CA ASN A 291 -20.08 0.18 -40.20
C ASN A 291 -18.89 -0.15 -41.12
N HIS A 292 -17.88 0.72 -41.19
CA HIS A 292 -16.67 0.48 -41.98
C HIS A 292 -15.87 -0.69 -41.40
N LEU A 293 -15.63 -0.71 -40.09
CA LEU A 293 -14.94 -1.82 -39.43
C LEU A 293 -15.72 -3.13 -39.56
N GLU A 294 -17.04 -3.11 -39.43
CA GLU A 294 -17.92 -4.27 -39.61
C GLU A 294 -17.88 -4.79 -41.05
N LYS A 295 -17.93 -3.91 -42.06
CA LYS A 295 -17.81 -4.28 -43.48
C LYS A 295 -16.53 -5.06 -43.79
N TYR A 296 -15.43 -4.73 -43.11
CA TYR A 296 -14.14 -5.40 -43.26
C TYR A 296 -13.86 -6.44 -42.17
N GLU A 297 -14.85 -6.79 -41.35
CA GLU A 297 -14.76 -7.78 -40.27
C GLU A 297 -13.65 -7.48 -39.24
N VAL A 298 -13.37 -6.20 -39.00
CA VAL A 298 -12.35 -5.74 -38.05
C VAL A 298 -12.97 -5.52 -36.65
N GLY A 299 -13.05 -6.59 -35.86
CA GLY A 299 -13.52 -6.54 -34.48
C GLY A 299 -12.48 -5.96 -33.49
N PRO A 300 -12.92 -5.35 -32.36
CA PRO A 300 -12.03 -4.81 -31.32
C PRO A 300 -10.96 -5.77 -30.78
N SER A 301 -11.27 -7.07 -30.70
CA SER A 301 -10.33 -8.10 -30.23
C SER A 301 -9.02 -8.17 -31.03
N LEU A 302 -9.01 -7.70 -32.29
CA LEU A 302 -7.85 -7.76 -33.19
C LEU A 302 -6.82 -6.66 -32.95
N TYR A 303 -7.20 -5.56 -32.30
CA TYR A 303 -6.35 -4.38 -32.10
C TYR A 303 -6.36 -3.85 -30.66
N ALA A 304 -7.46 -3.97 -29.93
CA ALA A 304 -7.64 -3.32 -28.63
C ALA A 304 -7.15 -4.15 -27.45
N ALA A 305 -7.00 -5.47 -27.56
CA ALA A 305 -6.56 -6.30 -26.42
C ALA A 305 -5.26 -5.77 -25.74
N PRO A 306 -4.22 -5.34 -26.47
CA PRO A 306 -3.05 -4.70 -25.86
C PRO A 306 -3.37 -3.39 -25.13
N TRP A 307 -4.33 -2.60 -25.61
CA TRP A 307 -4.73 -1.33 -24.99
C TRP A 307 -5.31 -1.56 -23.60
N PHE A 308 -6.15 -2.59 -23.45
CA PHE A 308 -6.75 -2.96 -22.17
C PHE A 308 -5.74 -3.62 -21.24
N LEU A 309 -5.06 -4.67 -21.71
CA LEU A 309 -4.17 -5.48 -20.88
C LEU A 309 -2.89 -4.74 -20.45
N THR A 310 -2.53 -3.64 -21.11
CA THR A 310 -1.35 -2.84 -20.75
C THR A 310 -1.68 -1.41 -20.40
N VAL A 311 -2.96 -1.02 -20.41
CA VAL A 311 -3.41 0.36 -20.22
C VAL A 311 -2.63 1.30 -21.15
N PHE A 312 -2.61 0.95 -22.43
CA PHE A 312 -1.91 1.63 -23.54
C PHE A 312 -0.37 1.65 -23.47
N ALA A 313 0.25 1.08 -22.44
CA ALA A 313 1.68 1.23 -22.18
C ALA A 313 2.61 0.54 -23.19
N THR A 314 2.14 -0.42 -24.00
CA THR A 314 2.99 -1.11 -24.99
C THR A 314 3.28 -0.28 -26.23
N HIS A 315 2.33 0.55 -26.67
CA HIS A 315 2.38 1.18 -27.98
C HIS A 315 2.42 2.71 -27.91
N PHE A 316 1.97 3.29 -26.79
CA PHE A 316 1.85 4.74 -26.65
C PHE A 316 2.99 5.34 -25.83
N PRO A 317 3.39 6.59 -26.09
CA PRO A 317 4.45 7.26 -25.33
C PRO A 317 4.15 7.34 -23.82
N LEU A 318 5.19 7.17 -22.99
CA LEU A 318 5.03 7.05 -21.54
C LEU A 318 4.38 8.29 -20.90
N GLY A 319 4.62 9.50 -21.45
CA GLY A 319 3.94 10.72 -21.01
C GLY A 319 2.43 10.67 -21.19
N PHE A 320 1.93 10.10 -22.29
CA PHE A 320 0.50 9.87 -22.51
C PHE A 320 -0.06 8.82 -21.58
N VAL A 321 0.66 7.71 -21.43
CA VAL A 321 0.28 6.62 -20.50
C VAL A 321 0.18 7.15 -19.07
N ALA A 322 1.12 8.00 -18.62
CA ALA A 322 1.08 8.62 -17.30
C ALA A 322 -0.19 9.47 -17.10
N ARG A 323 -0.62 10.22 -18.12
CA ARG A 323 -1.88 10.99 -18.09
C ARG A 323 -3.12 10.09 -18.09
N VAL A 324 -3.09 8.97 -18.82
CA VAL A 324 -4.16 7.97 -18.74
C VAL A 324 -4.27 7.40 -17.32
N PHE A 325 -3.14 7.13 -16.65
CA PHE A 325 -3.14 6.68 -15.26
C PHE A 325 -3.66 7.74 -14.29
N ASP A 326 -3.35 9.03 -14.50
CA ASP A 326 -3.90 10.11 -13.68
C ASP A 326 -5.44 10.10 -13.69
N VAL A 327 -6.05 9.92 -14.86
CA VAL A 327 -7.52 9.85 -15.00
C VAL A 327 -8.06 8.49 -14.54
N LEU A 328 -7.32 7.39 -14.75
CA LEU A 328 -7.66 6.05 -14.28
C LEU A 328 -7.81 6.02 -12.74
N PHE A 329 -6.87 6.60 -12.01
CA PHE A 329 -6.93 6.67 -10.53
C PHE A 329 -8.06 7.56 -10.03
N LEU A 330 -8.52 8.51 -10.84
CA LEU A 330 -9.61 9.41 -10.50
C LEU A 330 -11.00 8.82 -10.81
N GLN A 331 -11.18 8.27 -12.02
CA GLN A 331 -12.48 7.88 -12.56
C GLN A 331 -12.70 6.35 -12.65
N GLY A 332 -11.65 5.54 -12.50
CA GLY A 332 -11.73 4.08 -12.56
C GLY A 332 -11.47 3.48 -13.95
N SER A 333 -11.61 2.15 -14.04
CA SER A 333 -11.17 1.34 -15.20
C SER A 333 -11.92 1.61 -16.51
N GLU A 334 -13.11 2.21 -16.45
CA GLU A 334 -13.88 2.65 -17.62
C GLU A 334 -13.12 3.67 -18.48
N VAL A 335 -12.13 4.37 -17.92
CA VAL A 335 -11.25 5.30 -18.64
C VAL A 335 -10.57 4.63 -19.83
N ILE A 336 -10.26 3.34 -19.75
CA ILE A 336 -9.65 2.61 -20.87
C ILE A 336 -10.57 2.63 -22.11
N LEU A 337 -11.88 2.42 -21.91
CA LEU A 337 -12.89 2.50 -22.97
C LEU A 337 -13.05 3.94 -23.48
N LYS A 338 -13.04 4.94 -22.59
CA LYS A 338 -13.12 6.36 -22.99
C LYS A 338 -11.93 6.76 -23.87
N VAL A 339 -10.72 6.36 -23.48
CA VAL A 339 -9.49 6.63 -24.26
C VAL A 339 -9.54 5.91 -25.60
N ALA A 340 -9.92 4.64 -25.63
CA ALA A 340 -10.08 3.89 -26.88
C ALA A 340 -11.10 4.55 -27.82
N LEU A 341 -12.27 4.94 -27.31
CA LEU A 341 -13.30 5.63 -28.08
C LEU A 341 -12.81 6.97 -28.64
N SER A 342 -12.17 7.80 -27.81
CA SER A 342 -11.63 9.10 -28.23
C SER A 342 -10.52 8.95 -29.28
N LEU A 343 -9.61 7.98 -29.12
CA LEU A 343 -8.56 7.69 -30.10
C LEU A 343 -9.16 7.28 -31.45
N LEU A 344 -10.11 6.35 -31.45
CA LEU A 344 -10.77 5.87 -32.66
C LEU A 344 -11.58 6.98 -33.34
N GLY A 345 -12.35 7.75 -32.55
CA GLY A 345 -13.10 8.89 -33.03
C GLY A 345 -12.21 9.95 -33.68
N SER A 346 -11.06 10.26 -33.06
CA SER A 346 -10.12 11.23 -33.59
C SER A 346 -9.43 10.78 -34.89
N HIS A 347 -9.20 9.47 -35.06
CA HIS A 347 -8.56 8.94 -36.27
C HIS A 347 -9.57 8.45 -37.32
N LYS A 348 -10.87 8.57 -37.04
CA LYS A 348 -11.95 8.15 -37.95
C LYS A 348 -11.72 8.59 -39.41
N PRO A 349 -11.40 9.85 -39.74
CA PRO A 349 -11.23 10.27 -41.13
C PRO A 349 -10.06 9.59 -41.85
N LEU A 350 -9.06 9.12 -41.11
CA LEU A 350 -7.90 8.40 -41.65
C LEU A 350 -8.21 6.92 -41.79
N ILE A 351 -8.87 6.30 -40.80
CA ILE A 351 -9.25 4.88 -40.83
C ILE A 351 -10.19 4.61 -42.01
N LEU A 352 -11.12 5.53 -42.31
CA LEU A 352 -12.06 5.40 -43.42
C LEU A 352 -11.40 5.44 -44.82
N GLN A 353 -10.12 5.82 -44.93
CA GLN A 353 -9.38 5.80 -46.20
C GLN A 353 -8.78 4.42 -46.52
N HIS A 354 -8.84 3.49 -45.57
CA HIS A 354 -8.30 2.15 -45.72
C HIS A 354 -9.42 1.17 -46.12
N ASP A 355 -9.29 0.56 -47.29
CA ASP A 355 -10.33 -0.27 -47.92
C ASP A 355 -10.04 -1.78 -47.85
N SER A 356 -9.16 -2.22 -46.95
CA SER A 356 -8.86 -3.64 -46.74
C SER A 356 -8.61 -3.97 -45.28
N PHE A 357 -8.93 -5.21 -44.89
CA PHE A 357 -8.68 -5.73 -43.54
C PHE A 357 -7.24 -5.51 -43.07
N GLU A 358 -6.25 -5.86 -43.90
CA GLU A 358 -4.83 -5.74 -43.57
C GLU A 358 -4.40 -4.28 -43.37
N SER A 359 -4.84 -3.37 -44.26
CA SER A 359 -4.45 -1.96 -44.19
C SER A 359 -5.05 -1.24 -42.99
N ILE A 360 -6.31 -1.56 -42.64
CA ILE A 360 -6.94 -1.06 -41.42
C ILE A 360 -6.18 -1.54 -40.18
N LEU A 361 -5.89 -2.84 -40.10
CA LEU A 361 -5.19 -3.39 -38.93
C LEU A 361 -3.76 -2.87 -38.79
N ASP A 362 -3.04 -2.68 -39.90
CA ASP A 362 -1.72 -2.06 -39.88
C ASP A 362 -1.81 -0.63 -39.35
N PHE A 363 -2.71 0.20 -39.89
CA PHE A 363 -2.92 1.57 -39.41
C PHE A 363 -3.19 1.63 -37.89
N MET A 364 -4.06 0.73 -37.40
CA MET A 364 -4.45 0.67 -35.99
C MET A 364 -3.30 0.28 -35.06
N LYS A 365 -2.36 -0.54 -35.54
CA LYS A 365 -1.22 -1.04 -34.75
C LYS A 365 0.01 -0.17 -34.85
N THR A 366 0.25 0.46 -36.00
CA THR A 366 1.52 1.15 -36.29
C THR A 366 1.37 2.66 -36.34
N MET A 367 0.31 3.20 -36.95
CA MET A 367 0.14 4.63 -37.17
C MET A 367 -0.64 5.30 -36.05
N LEU A 368 -1.71 4.68 -35.56
CA LEU A 368 -2.56 5.24 -34.51
C LEU A 368 -1.79 5.58 -33.22
N PRO A 369 -0.82 4.78 -32.74
CA PRO A 369 -0.06 5.14 -31.55
C PRO A 369 0.90 6.33 -31.74
N ASN A 370 1.23 6.70 -32.99
CA ASN A 370 2.13 7.81 -33.33
C ASN A 370 1.39 9.17 -33.30
N LEU A 371 0.81 9.49 -32.14
CA LEU A 371 0.12 10.75 -31.91
C LEU A 371 1.11 11.92 -31.82
N GLY A 372 0.73 13.09 -32.33
CA GLY A 372 1.40 14.34 -31.99
C GLY A 372 0.97 14.85 -30.59
N LEU A 373 1.78 15.69 -29.96
CA LEU A 373 1.52 16.24 -28.62
C LEU A 373 0.12 16.88 -28.50
N VAL A 374 -0.25 17.72 -29.46
CA VAL A 374 -1.58 18.38 -29.51
C VAL A 374 -2.72 17.36 -29.56
N GLN A 375 -2.51 16.25 -30.28
CA GLN A 375 -3.53 15.22 -30.41
C GLN A 375 -3.68 14.44 -29.10
N MET A 376 -2.58 14.13 -28.41
CA MET A 376 -2.61 13.51 -27.09
C MET A 376 -3.34 14.37 -26.06
N GLU A 377 -3.04 15.67 -26.02
CA GLU A 377 -3.69 16.61 -25.10
C GLU A 377 -5.20 16.71 -25.35
N LYS A 378 -5.61 16.82 -26.62
CA LYS A 378 -7.03 16.78 -27.00
C LYS A 378 -7.72 15.49 -26.58
N THR A 379 -7.06 14.34 -26.77
CA THR A 379 -7.59 13.04 -26.32
C THR A 379 -7.83 13.03 -24.80
N ILE A 380 -6.86 13.45 -23.99
CA ILE A 380 -6.99 13.47 -22.52
C ILE A 380 -8.12 14.41 -22.05
N ASN A 381 -8.24 15.58 -22.68
CA ASN A 381 -9.30 16.54 -22.35
C ASN A 381 -10.69 15.98 -22.69
N GLN A 382 -10.86 15.39 -23.88
CA GLN A 382 -12.10 14.73 -24.27
C GLN A 382 -12.47 13.57 -23.33
N VAL A 383 -11.50 12.72 -22.98
CA VAL A 383 -11.71 11.59 -22.06
C VAL A 383 -12.26 12.03 -20.71
N SER A 384 -11.85 13.21 -20.23
CA SER A 384 -12.33 13.76 -18.96
C SER A 384 -13.79 14.19 -19.01
N GLU A 385 -14.31 14.53 -20.20
CA GLU A 385 -15.69 14.99 -20.43
C GLU A 385 -16.66 13.86 -20.82
N ILE A 386 -16.15 12.77 -21.39
CA ILE A 386 -16.98 11.64 -21.84
C ILE A 386 -17.62 10.94 -20.62
N ASP A 387 -18.95 10.94 -20.57
CA ASP A 387 -19.76 10.14 -19.64
C ASP A 387 -20.46 9.00 -20.39
N VAL A 388 -20.01 7.77 -20.12
CA VAL A 388 -20.50 6.53 -20.77
C VAL A 388 -20.89 5.46 -19.75
N SER A 389 -20.86 5.74 -18.44
CA SER A 389 -20.99 4.71 -17.41
C SER A 389 -22.32 3.97 -17.47
N LYS A 390 -23.42 4.68 -17.79
CA LYS A 390 -24.76 4.07 -17.95
C LYS A 390 -24.83 3.16 -19.18
N GLN A 391 -24.21 3.59 -20.28
CA GLN A 391 -24.16 2.83 -21.53
C GLN A 391 -23.34 1.56 -21.34
N LEU A 392 -22.19 1.65 -20.66
CA LEU A 392 -21.35 0.50 -20.36
C LEU A 392 -22.09 -0.57 -19.55
N GLN A 393 -22.85 -0.17 -18.54
CA GLN A 393 -23.70 -1.09 -17.77
C GLN A 393 -24.78 -1.73 -18.64
N ALA A 394 -25.44 -0.93 -19.51
CA ALA A 394 -26.45 -1.46 -20.42
C ALA A 394 -25.85 -2.48 -21.41
N TYR A 395 -24.68 -2.22 -21.98
CA TYR A 395 -24.01 -3.15 -22.89
C TYR A 395 -23.49 -4.41 -22.20
N GLU A 396 -23.08 -4.33 -20.92
CA GLU A 396 -22.71 -5.51 -20.14
C GLU A 396 -23.93 -6.43 -19.95
N VAL A 397 -25.09 -5.87 -19.61
CA VAL A 397 -26.35 -6.63 -19.53
C VAL A 397 -26.74 -7.18 -20.91
N GLU A 398 -26.66 -6.38 -21.97
CA GLU A 398 -26.92 -6.81 -23.36
C GLU A 398 -26.05 -8.02 -23.74
N TYR A 399 -24.75 -7.98 -23.43
CA TYR A 399 -23.83 -9.07 -23.69
C TYR A 399 -24.24 -10.37 -22.97
N HIS A 400 -24.60 -10.28 -21.69
CA HIS A 400 -25.03 -11.45 -20.93
C HIS A 400 -26.32 -12.07 -21.49
N VAL A 401 -27.30 -11.23 -21.87
CA VAL A 401 -28.54 -11.71 -22.50
C VAL A 401 -28.24 -12.42 -23.83
N LEU A 402 -27.41 -11.83 -24.69
CA LEU A 402 -27.02 -12.45 -25.96
C LEU A 402 -26.28 -13.77 -25.75
N GLN A 403 -25.42 -13.85 -24.74
CA GLN A 403 -24.68 -15.06 -24.43
C GLN A 403 -25.61 -16.18 -23.94
N ASP A 404 -26.61 -15.85 -23.12
CA ASP A 404 -27.62 -16.80 -22.65
C ASP A 404 -28.49 -17.31 -23.82
N GLU A 405 -28.94 -16.43 -24.72
CA GLU A 405 -29.70 -16.81 -25.92
C GLU A 405 -28.93 -17.73 -26.87
N LEU A 406 -27.62 -17.51 -27.02
CA LEU A 406 -26.74 -18.37 -27.82
C LEU A 406 -26.53 -19.75 -27.17
N LEU A 407 -26.44 -19.80 -25.84
CA LEU A 407 -26.27 -21.04 -25.08
C LEU A 407 -27.54 -21.90 -25.04
N ASP A 408 -28.72 -21.28 -25.15
CA ASP A 408 -30.01 -21.99 -25.20
C ASP A 408 -30.31 -22.65 -26.57
N ASN A 409 -29.45 -22.45 -27.58
CA ASN A 409 -29.67 -22.91 -28.96
C ASN A 409 -28.82 -24.08 -29.49
N PRO A 410 -28.23 -24.97 -28.66
CA PRO A 410 -27.99 -26.35 -29.09
C PRO A 410 -28.40 -27.43 -28.06
N SER A 411 -29.39 -28.25 -28.44
CA SER A 411 -29.79 -29.55 -27.86
C SER A 411 -30.44 -29.56 -26.46
N THR A 412 -31.77 -29.67 -26.45
CA THR A 412 -32.70 -29.79 -25.32
C THR A 412 -32.38 -30.89 -24.27
N LEU A 413 -31.43 -31.78 -24.53
CA LEU A 413 -31.00 -32.84 -23.61
C LEU A 413 -30.07 -32.33 -22.48
N ASN A 414 -29.21 -31.35 -22.74
CA ASN A 414 -28.28 -30.82 -21.73
C ASN A 414 -28.94 -29.82 -20.77
N GLN A 415 -30.00 -29.13 -21.21
CA GLN A 415 -30.75 -28.16 -20.40
C GLN A 415 -31.47 -28.84 -19.22
N SER A 416 -32.06 -30.02 -19.43
CA SER A 416 -32.71 -30.79 -18.36
C SER A 416 -31.72 -31.20 -17.25
N GLN A 417 -30.50 -31.61 -17.64
CA GLN A 417 -29.45 -31.95 -16.68
C GLN A 417 -28.91 -30.72 -15.94
N ARG A 418 -28.74 -29.59 -16.64
CA ARG A 418 -28.28 -28.34 -16.04
C ARG A 418 -29.33 -27.72 -15.12
N ALA A 419 -30.61 -27.78 -15.50
CA ALA A 419 -31.74 -27.36 -14.67
C ALA A 419 -31.82 -28.21 -13.40
N ALA A 420 -31.71 -29.54 -13.51
CA ALA A 420 -31.68 -30.45 -12.36
C ALA A 420 -30.47 -30.19 -11.43
N GLN A 421 -29.30 -29.88 -12.01
CA GLN A 421 -28.12 -29.54 -11.24
C GLN A 421 -28.26 -28.19 -10.52
N LEU A 422 -28.82 -27.18 -11.19
CA LEU A 422 -29.10 -25.86 -10.60
C LEU A 422 -30.17 -25.93 -9.51
N GLU A 423 -31.17 -26.79 -9.68
CA GLU A 423 -32.20 -27.02 -8.66
C GLU A 423 -31.60 -27.70 -7.42
N LYS A 424 -30.68 -28.65 -7.62
CA LYS A 424 -29.92 -29.30 -6.53
C LYS A 424 -29.01 -28.31 -5.80
N THR A 425 -28.27 -27.46 -6.50
CA THR A 425 -27.42 -26.45 -5.87
C THR A 425 -28.25 -25.37 -5.17
N ASN A 426 -29.36 -24.92 -5.74
CA ASN A 426 -30.29 -24.02 -5.07
C ASN A 426 -30.90 -24.63 -3.81
N GLY A 427 -31.24 -25.92 -3.83
CA GLY A 427 -31.69 -26.64 -2.64
C GLY A 427 -30.62 -26.64 -1.54
N SER A 428 -29.37 -26.94 -1.91
CA SER A 428 -28.22 -26.90 -0.99
C SER A 428 -27.98 -25.49 -0.41
N LEU A 429 -28.04 -24.46 -1.24
CA LEU A 429 -27.86 -23.06 -0.81
C LEU A 429 -29.00 -22.59 0.09
N ARG A 430 -30.25 -23.01 -0.18
CA ARG A 430 -31.39 -22.75 0.70
C ARG A 430 -31.21 -23.40 2.06
N GLN A 431 -30.73 -24.64 2.10
CA GLN A 431 -30.42 -25.31 3.37
C GLN A 431 -29.33 -24.56 4.15
N GLN A 432 -28.22 -24.20 3.49
CA GLN A 432 -27.15 -23.41 4.13
C GLN A 432 -27.63 -22.06 4.65
N ASN A 433 -28.51 -21.37 3.91
CA ASN A 433 -29.11 -20.12 4.38
C ASN A 433 -30.00 -20.33 5.62
N MET A 434 -30.73 -21.44 5.69
CA MET A 434 -31.52 -21.76 6.89
C MET A 434 -30.62 -22.09 8.09
N ASP A 435 -29.55 -22.87 7.88
CA ASP A 435 -28.59 -23.20 8.93
C ASP A 435 -27.90 -21.93 9.47
N LEU A 436 -27.49 -21.01 8.58
CA LEU A 436 -26.91 -19.72 8.97
C LEU A 436 -27.90 -18.82 9.72
N LEU A 437 -29.19 -18.84 9.34
CA LEU A 437 -30.24 -18.11 10.06
C LEU A 437 -30.45 -18.67 11.47
N GLU A 438 -30.36 -19.99 11.65
CA GLU A 438 -30.41 -20.63 12.97
C GLU A 438 -29.19 -20.26 13.81
N GLU A 439 -27.98 -20.30 13.25
CA GLU A 439 -26.75 -19.86 13.93
C GLU A 439 -26.84 -18.39 14.37
N LEU A 440 -27.38 -17.53 13.51
CA LEU A 440 -27.61 -16.12 13.81
C LEU A 440 -28.58 -15.96 14.99
N GLN A 441 -29.68 -16.72 15.03
CA GLN A 441 -30.63 -16.69 16.15
C GLN A 441 -29.98 -17.14 17.46
N VAL A 442 -29.16 -18.18 17.44
CA VAL A 442 -28.41 -18.64 18.62
C VAL A 442 -27.43 -17.57 19.09
N ALA A 443 -26.73 -16.91 18.17
CA ALA A 443 -25.83 -15.81 18.49
C ALA A 443 -26.59 -14.63 19.14
N TYR A 444 -27.75 -14.25 18.61
CA TYR A 444 -28.59 -13.22 19.20
C TYR A 444 -29.07 -13.56 20.62
N ALA A 445 -29.48 -14.81 20.85
CA ALA A 445 -29.87 -15.27 22.18
C ALA A 445 -28.69 -15.19 23.17
N LYS A 446 -27.48 -15.55 22.71
CA LYS A 446 -26.26 -15.45 23.51
C LYS A 446 -25.88 -14.01 23.83
N ILE A 447 -26.01 -13.09 22.87
CA ILE A 447 -25.78 -11.66 23.09
C ILE A 447 -26.74 -11.14 24.17
N ARG A 448 -28.04 -11.39 24.04
CA ARG A 448 -29.03 -10.98 25.06
C ARG A 448 -28.72 -11.53 26.45
N TRP A 449 -28.27 -12.78 26.52
CA TRP A 449 -27.89 -13.39 27.78
C TRP A 449 -26.64 -12.72 28.40
N LEU A 450 -25.65 -12.38 27.58
CA LEU A 450 -24.47 -11.66 28.02
C LEU A 450 -24.82 -10.23 28.47
N GLU A 451 -25.68 -9.53 27.75
CA GLU A 451 -26.19 -8.20 28.12
C GLU A 451 -26.87 -8.23 29.49
N ALA A 452 -27.80 -9.17 29.70
CA ALA A 452 -28.46 -9.33 31.01
C ALA A 452 -27.47 -9.64 32.15
N ARG A 453 -26.38 -10.36 31.85
CA ARG A 453 -25.33 -10.65 32.83
C ARG A 453 -24.46 -9.44 33.13
N VAL A 454 -24.16 -8.61 32.13
CA VAL A 454 -23.45 -7.34 32.31
C VAL A 454 -24.30 -6.39 33.17
N ASP A 455 -25.60 -6.27 32.89
CA ASP A 455 -26.52 -5.48 33.70
C ASP A 455 -26.54 -5.96 35.16
N GLY A 456 -26.59 -7.28 35.37
CA GLY A 456 -26.48 -7.87 36.71
C GLY A 456 -25.17 -7.50 37.42
N LEU A 457 -24.03 -7.56 36.74
CA LEU A 457 -22.75 -7.16 37.32
C LEU A 457 -22.69 -5.66 37.66
N VAL A 458 -23.23 -4.81 36.79
CA VAL A 458 -23.31 -3.35 37.03
C VAL A 458 -24.19 -3.04 38.26
N THR A 459 -25.31 -3.75 38.44
CA THR A 459 -26.13 -3.56 39.65
C THR A 459 -25.40 -3.98 40.93
N SER A 460 -24.64 -5.06 40.90
CA SER A 460 -23.80 -5.53 42.01
C SER A 460 -22.68 -4.55 42.33
N GLU A 461 -21.99 -4.05 41.30
CA GLU A 461 -20.94 -3.03 41.45
C GLU A 461 -21.49 -1.77 42.14
N ASN A 462 -22.65 -1.29 41.70
CA ASN A 462 -23.32 -0.14 42.30
C ASN A 462 -23.71 -0.38 43.78
N ALA A 463 -24.11 -1.61 44.13
CA ALA A 463 -24.42 -1.95 45.52
C ALA A 463 -23.16 -1.95 46.39
N LEU A 464 -22.08 -2.57 45.92
CA LEU A 464 -20.78 -2.57 46.61
C LEU A 464 -20.19 -1.16 46.75
N GLN A 465 -20.30 -0.32 45.72
CA GLN A 465 -19.87 1.08 45.80
C GLN A 465 -20.62 1.87 46.89
N LYS A 466 -21.94 1.65 47.03
CA LYS A 466 -22.73 2.25 48.12
C LYS A 466 -22.28 1.76 49.49
N GLU A 467 -22.01 0.47 49.63
CA GLU A 467 -21.54 -0.12 50.89
C GLU A 467 -20.16 0.42 51.29
N VAL A 468 -19.22 0.53 50.34
CA VAL A 468 -17.91 1.13 50.55
C VAL A 468 -18.03 2.59 50.99
N CYS A 469 -18.95 3.35 50.40
CA CYS A 469 -19.19 4.74 50.79
C CYS A 469 -19.69 4.85 52.24
N CYS A 470 -20.65 4.02 52.65
CA CYS A 470 -21.12 3.96 54.03
C CYS A 470 -20.00 3.61 55.02
N LEU A 471 -19.19 2.59 54.72
CA LEU A 471 -18.06 2.19 55.55
C LEU A 471 -16.98 3.28 55.66
N GLN A 472 -16.72 4.01 54.57
CA GLN A 472 -15.81 5.17 54.59
C GLN A 472 -16.35 6.29 55.48
N GLN A 473 -17.66 6.55 55.43
CA GLN A 473 -18.30 7.54 56.30
C GLN A 473 -18.23 7.12 57.77
N GLU A 474 -18.50 5.85 58.09
CA GLU A 474 -18.38 5.31 59.44
C GLU A 474 -16.94 5.37 59.95
N LYS A 475 -15.96 4.97 59.14
CA LYS A 475 -14.52 5.11 59.45
C LYS A 475 -14.16 6.57 59.77
N SER A 476 -14.65 7.53 58.98
CA SER A 476 -14.39 8.95 59.23
C SER A 476 -14.99 9.44 60.55
N SER A 477 -16.21 8.98 60.89
CA SER A 477 -16.86 9.31 62.16
C SER A 477 -16.11 8.74 63.37
N LEU A 478 -15.64 7.49 63.27
CA LEU A 478 -14.84 6.85 64.31
C LEU A 478 -13.49 7.55 64.49
N GLN A 479 -12.83 7.97 63.40
CA GLN A 479 -11.60 8.76 63.48
C GLN A 479 -11.81 10.09 64.19
N VAL A 480 -12.94 10.77 63.98
CA VAL A 480 -13.29 12.01 64.68
C VAL A 480 -13.51 11.73 66.17
N SER A 481 -14.25 10.68 66.52
CA SER A 481 -14.47 10.26 67.91
C SER A 481 -13.17 9.90 68.62
N ILE A 482 -12.26 9.17 67.95
CA ILE A 482 -10.92 8.85 68.48
C ILE A 482 -10.12 10.12 68.74
N ARG A 483 -10.09 11.08 67.79
CA ARG A 483 -9.41 12.37 68.01
C ARG A 483 -10.01 13.14 69.17
N HIS A 484 -11.33 13.15 69.30
CA HIS A 484 -12.01 13.83 70.41
C HIS A 484 -11.63 13.21 71.76
N LEU A 485 -11.64 11.87 71.86
CA LEU A 485 -11.20 11.14 73.05
C LEU A 485 -9.71 11.36 73.35
N GLN A 486 -8.85 11.39 72.33
CA GLN A 486 -7.42 11.71 72.49
C GLN A 486 -7.21 13.14 73.02
N THR A 487 -8.04 14.10 72.58
CA THR A 487 -7.99 15.49 73.07
C THR A 487 -8.42 15.58 74.53
N GLN A 488 -9.50 14.89 74.90
CA GLN A 488 -9.95 14.80 76.30
C GLN A 488 -8.90 14.12 77.19
N LEU A 489 -8.25 13.05 76.72
CA LEU A 489 -7.16 12.38 77.46
C LEU A 489 -5.94 13.30 77.65
N LEU A 490 -5.65 14.18 76.70
CA LEU A 490 -4.60 15.19 76.82
C LEU A 490 -4.94 16.24 77.89
N ASP A 491 -6.20 16.67 77.98
CA ASP A 491 -6.68 17.62 79.00
C ASP A 491 -6.63 17.06 80.43
N PHE A 492 -6.60 15.73 80.60
CA PHE A 492 -6.45 15.04 81.90
C PHE A 492 -5.00 14.69 82.28
N GLY A 493 -4.00 15.09 81.51
CA GLY A 493 -2.58 15.01 81.90
C GLY A 493 -1.94 13.61 81.84
N LEU A 494 -2.47 12.68 81.03
CA LEU A 494 -1.87 11.36 80.80
C LEU A 494 -1.04 11.35 79.50
N PRO A 495 0.22 10.84 79.51
CA PRO A 495 1.02 10.78 78.29
C PRO A 495 0.52 9.66 77.38
N LEU A 496 0.17 10.02 76.14
CA LEU A 496 -0.15 9.08 75.06
C LEU A 496 1.10 8.80 74.23
N ASP A 497 1.80 7.70 74.54
CA ASP A 497 2.79 7.13 73.63
C ASP A 497 2.10 6.07 72.76
N LEU A 498 1.47 6.52 71.68
CA LEU A 498 1.11 5.65 70.57
C LEU A 498 1.59 6.33 69.29
N ARG A 499 2.76 5.86 68.83
CA ARG A 499 3.29 6.08 67.48
C ARG A 499 2.15 6.11 66.47
N PRO A 500 2.07 7.13 65.60
CA PRO A 500 1.23 7.03 64.43
C PRO A 500 1.87 5.98 63.52
N GLU A 501 1.27 4.80 63.41
CA GLU A 501 1.53 3.97 62.23
C GLU A 501 1.06 4.79 61.02
N HIS A 502 2.04 5.25 60.25
CA HIS A 502 1.85 5.77 58.91
C HIS A 502 1.11 4.73 58.07
N TYR A 503 -0.22 4.76 58.08
CA TYR A 503 -0.97 4.36 56.90
C TYR A 503 -0.83 5.53 55.92
N GLN A 504 0.12 5.38 55.00
CA GLN A 504 0.18 6.20 53.79
C GLN A 504 -1.22 6.29 53.20
N GLN A 505 -1.77 7.51 53.23
CA GLN A 505 -2.82 7.88 52.30
C GLN A 505 -2.20 7.83 50.91
N ASP A 506 -2.35 6.69 50.22
CA ASP A 506 -2.51 6.74 48.77
C ASP A 506 -3.90 7.32 48.48
N SER A 507 -4.06 8.60 48.80
CA SER A 507 -5.08 9.44 48.17
C SER A 507 -4.59 9.72 46.76
N THR A 508 -4.69 8.72 45.89
CA THR A 508 -4.96 9.05 44.49
C THR A 508 -6.44 9.45 44.46
N PRO A 509 -6.77 10.69 44.07
CA PRO A 509 -8.15 11.00 43.76
C PRO A 509 -8.51 10.09 42.58
N PHE A 510 -9.45 9.16 42.76
CA PHE A 510 -10.08 8.47 41.64
C PHE A 510 -10.86 9.53 40.86
N SER A 511 -10.12 10.24 40.03
CA SER A 511 -10.60 11.18 39.03
C SER A 511 -11.10 10.34 37.86
N ASN A 512 -12.21 9.64 38.05
CA ASN A 512 -13.04 9.18 36.94
C ASN A 512 -14.22 10.14 36.79
N GLN A 513 -13.89 11.43 36.64
CA GLN A 513 -14.66 12.27 35.72
C GLN A 513 -14.19 11.90 34.32
N SER A 514 -14.90 10.97 33.69
CA SER A 514 -15.16 10.81 32.26
C SER A 514 -15.44 9.35 31.97
N GLN A 515 -16.50 9.07 31.19
CA GLN A 515 -16.83 7.76 30.57
C GLN A 515 -17.83 6.83 31.28
N THR A 516 -18.98 7.33 31.73
CA THR A 516 -20.22 6.50 31.78
C THR A 516 -21.46 7.21 31.22
N GLN A 517 -21.30 8.35 30.54
CA GLN A 517 -22.41 9.07 29.88
C GLN A 517 -22.51 8.89 28.35
N ASN A 518 -21.72 8.00 27.73
CA ASN A 518 -21.75 7.81 26.26
C ASN A 518 -22.07 6.40 25.78
N LEU A 519 -22.61 5.51 26.63
CA LEU A 519 -23.03 4.16 26.20
C LEU A 519 -24.55 3.96 26.11
N SER A 520 -25.36 4.99 26.38
CA SER A 520 -26.83 4.93 26.24
C SER A 520 -27.40 5.66 25.03
N GLN A 521 -26.58 6.19 24.11
CA GLN A 521 -27.05 6.91 22.91
C GLN A 521 -26.72 6.27 21.55
N THR A 522 -26.05 5.11 21.50
CA THR A 522 -25.71 4.45 20.22
C THR A 522 -26.56 3.22 19.87
N SER A 523 -27.63 2.92 20.61
CA SER A 523 -28.49 1.75 20.34
C SER A 523 -29.83 2.07 19.66
N THR A 524 -30.04 3.29 19.13
CA THR A 524 -31.34 3.69 18.56
C THR A 524 -31.30 4.29 17.15
N SER A 525 -30.30 3.94 16.32
CA SER A 525 -30.25 4.42 14.93
C SER A 525 -29.99 3.35 13.87
N LEU A 526 -30.30 2.08 14.15
CA LEU A 526 -30.19 0.96 13.19
C LEU A 526 -31.51 0.19 13.00
N LEU A 527 -32.65 0.85 13.22
CA LEU A 527 -33.98 0.33 12.91
C LEU A 527 -34.85 1.43 12.27
N LEU A 528 -34.51 1.75 11.03
CA LEU A 528 -35.32 2.27 9.92
C LEU A 528 -34.39 2.30 8.70
#